data_AF-L1NXA7-F1
#
_entry.id   AF-L1NXA7-F1
#
_cell.length_a   1.000
_cell.length_b   1.000
_cell.length_c   1.000
_cell.angle_alpha   90.00
_cell.angle_beta   90.00
_cell.angle_gamma   90.00
#
_symmetry.space_group_name_H-M   'P 1'
#
loop_
_entity.id
_entity.type
_entity.pdbx_description
1 polymer ?
#
loop_
_entity_poly.entity_id
_entity_poly.type
_entity_poly.pdbx_seq_one_letter_code
_entity_poly.pdbx_strand_id
1 'polypeptide(L)'
;MKKGGGLAVFRRPLADKPDSRIRTNIKESTMTRVSLSFAADGQSVRLPEQAQFGGNVKTVDVRVVGNERIISPAAQVWDSFFAAGSGVSEDFMAVRETAVQPEREQL
;
A
#
# COMPACT_ATOMS: atom_id res chain seq x y z
N MET A 1 -43.54 16.72 -40.66
CA MET A 1 -43.88 15.62 -39.70
C MET A 1 -42.94 14.44 -39.98
N LYS A 2 -42.21 13.98 -38.95
CA LYS A 2 -41.82 12.57 -38.60
C LYS A 2 -41.23 11.67 -39.73
N LYS A 3 -40.09 10.96 -39.64
CA LYS A 3 -39.12 10.43 -38.64
C LYS A 3 -37.88 10.02 -39.50
N GLY A 4 -36.61 9.98 -39.09
CA GLY A 4 -36.02 9.48 -37.84
C GLY A 4 -35.67 7.99 -37.95
N GLY A 5 -34.41 7.65 -38.20
CA GLY A 5 -33.87 6.27 -38.09
C GLY A 5 -32.70 6.02 -39.05
N GLY A 6 -31.52 5.58 -38.64
CA GLY A 6 -30.96 5.26 -37.34
C GLY A 6 -29.56 4.72 -37.65
N LEU A 7 -28.53 5.51 -37.37
CA LEU A 7 -27.15 5.06 -37.58
C LEU A 7 -26.84 4.06 -36.46
N ALA A 8 -26.70 2.78 -36.82
CA ALA A 8 -26.35 1.73 -35.87
C ALA A 8 -24.98 2.04 -35.27
N VAL A 9 -24.96 2.53 -34.03
CA VAL A 9 -23.74 2.67 -33.24
C VAL A 9 -23.35 1.26 -32.78
N PHE A 10 -22.47 0.63 -33.55
CA PHE A 10 -21.79 -0.60 -33.14
C PHE A 10 -20.96 -0.26 -31.89
N ARG A 11 -21.50 -0.54 -30.69
CA ARG A 11 -20.70 -0.50 -29.47
C ARG A 11 -19.64 -1.59 -29.61
N ARG A 12 -18.38 -1.18 -29.78
CA ARG A 12 -17.25 -2.09 -29.57
C ARG A 12 -17.44 -2.71 -28.18
N PRO A 13 -17.40 -4.04 -28.03
CA PRO A 13 -17.35 -4.63 -26.71
C PRO A 13 -16.11 -4.08 -26.04
N LEU A 14 -16.29 -3.51 -24.85
CA LEU A 14 -15.20 -3.13 -23.97
C LEU A 14 -14.47 -4.43 -23.66
N ALA A 15 -13.37 -4.69 -24.38
CA ALA A 15 -12.48 -5.78 -24.03
C ALA A 15 -12.09 -5.54 -22.57
N ASP A 16 -12.40 -6.50 -21.70
CA ASP A 16 -11.90 -6.53 -20.33
C ASP A 16 -10.39 -6.36 -20.43
N LYS A 17 -9.91 -5.16 -20.09
CA LYS A 17 -8.48 -4.96 -19.95
C LYS A 17 -8.08 -5.90 -18.81
N PRO A 18 -7.13 -6.82 -19.01
CA PRO A 18 -6.62 -7.61 -17.90
C PRO A 18 -6.17 -6.60 -16.84
N ASP A 19 -6.82 -6.66 -15.68
CA ASP A 19 -6.69 -5.69 -14.61
C ASP A 19 -5.20 -5.49 -14.32
N SER A 20 -4.66 -4.36 -14.76
CA SER A 20 -3.21 -4.13 -14.79
C SER A 20 -2.69 -3.70 -13.42
N ARG A 21 -3.39 -4.06 -12.34
CA ARG A 21 -3.30 -3.40 -11.05
C ARG A 21 -2.84 -4.28 -9.90
N ILE A 22 -1.93 -5.22 -10.11
CA ILE A 22 -0.91 -5.49 -9.08
C ILE A 22 0.40 -5.80 -9.81
N ARG A 23 1.14 -4.75 -10.20
CA ARG A 23 2.60 -4.92 -10.27
C ARG A 23 3.07 -5.04 -8.84
N THR A 24 3.13 -6.27 -8.37
CA THR A 24 3.66 -6.69 -7.08
C THR A 24 5.00 -6.00 -6.88
N ASN A 25 5.00 -4.89 -6.15
CA ASN A 25 6.21 -4.11 -5.89
C ASN A 25 6.99 -4.74 -4.73
N ILE A 26 7.08 -6.06 -4.74
CA ILE A 26 8.09 -6.78 -4.00
C ILE A 26 9.33 -6.65 -4.89
N LYS A 27 10.11 -5.59 -4.66
CA LYS A 27 11.52 -5.60 -5.09
C LYS A 27 12.08 -6.93 -4.59
N GLU A 28 12.49 -7.78 -5.52
CA GLU A 28 13.11 -9.10 -5.34
C GLU A 28 13.20 -9.59 -3.89
N SER A 29 12.27 -10.45 -3.48
CA SER A 29 12.33 -11.08 -2.16
C SER A 29 13.33 -12.23 -2.19
N THR A 30 14.54 -11.97 -1.68
CA THR A 30 15.51 -13.03 -1.40
C THR A 30 15.11 -13.74 -0.11
N MET A 31 14.64 -14.99 -0.22
CA MET A 31 14.25 -15.79 0.94
C MET A 31 15.44 -16.57 1.50
N THR A 32 15.89 -16.19 2.70
CA THR A 32 16.96 -16.89 3.43
C THR A 32 16.40 -17.52 4.69
N ARG A 33 16.60 -18.83 4.85
CA ARG A 33 16.18 -19.55 6.06
C ARG A 33 17.18 -19.33 7.19
N VAL A 34 16.68 -18.90 8.33
CA VAL A 34 17.46 -18.68 9.57
C VAL A 34 16.76 -19.38 10.73
N SER A 35 17.53 -19.87 11.69
CA SER A 35 17.01 -20.51 12.89
C SER A 35 16.61 -19.48 13.94
N LEU A 36 15.53 -19.76 14.68
CA LEU A 36 15.14 -19.00 15.86
C LEU A 36 16.03 -19.38 17.05
N SER A 37 16.52 -18.39 17.77
CA SER A 37 17.21 -18.58 19.05
C SER A 37 16.27 -18.24 20.19
N PHE A 38 16.16 -19.13 21.17
CA PHE A 38 15.29 -18.99 22.33
C PHE A 38 16.16 -18.70 23.56
N ALA A 39 15.92 -17.57 24.21
CA ALA A 39 16.56 -17.16 25.45
C ALA A 39 15.50 -16.96 26.54
N ALA A 40 15.93 -16.73 27.79
CA ALA A 40 15.03 -16.55 28.93
C ALA A 40 14.11 -15.33 28.78
N ASP A 41 14.54 -14.33 28.02
CA ASP A 41 13.86 -13.06 27.76
C ASP A 41 13.08 -13.03 26.43
N GLY A 42 13.14 -14.09 25.61
CA GLY A 42 12.32 -14.21 24.41
C GLY A 42 12.96 -14.92 23.22
N GLN A 43 12.45 -14.60 22.02
CA GLN A 43 12.93 -15.16 20.75
C GLN A 43 13.73 -14.11 19.98
N SER A 44 14.81 -14.54 19.33
CA SER A 44 15.63 -13.69 18.48
C SER A 44 15.95 -14.36 17.14
N VAL A 45 16.11 -13.53 16.11
CA VAL A 45 16.55 -13.92 14.78
C VAL A 45 17.80 -13.13 14.44
N ARG A 46 18.85 -13.81 13.97
CA ARG A 46 20.03 -13.13 13.42
C ARG A 46 19.80 -12.85 11.95
N LEU A 47 19.75 -11.56 11.59
CA LEU A 47 19.60 -11.16 10.20
C LEU A 47 20.90 -11.41 9.41
N PRO A 48 20.85 -12.11 8.26
CA PRO A 48 21.98 -12.22 7.36
C PRO A 48 22.31 -10.86 6.74
N GLU A 49 23.54 -10.68 6.26
CA GLU A 49 24.04 -9.40 5.70
C GLU A 49 23.09 -8.77 4.68
N GLN A 50 22.52 -9.58 3.80
CA GLN A 50 21.58 -9.17 2.74
C GLN A 50 20.24 -8.62 3.27
N ALA A 51 19.87 -8.96 4.50
CA ALA A 51 18.62 -8.58 5.14
C ALA A 51 18.83 -7.63 6.34
N GLN A 52 20.06 -7.12 6.55
CA GLN A 52 20.32 -6.13 7.60
C GLN A 52 19.70 -4.79 7.23
N PHE A 53 19.11 -4.14 8.23
CA PHE A 53 18.72 -2.74 8.10
C PHE A 53 19.97 -1.85 8.06
N GLY A 54 19.85 -0.68 7.43
CA GLY A 54 20.94 0.31 7.46
C GLY A 54 21.30 0.73 8.89
N GLY A 55 22.55 1.10 9.13
CA GLY A 55 23.11 1.32 10.49
C GLY A 55 22.42 2.38 11.36
N ASN A 56 21.52 3.20 10.78
CA ASN A 56 20.73 4.19 11.50
C ASN A 56 19.44 3.60 12.13
N VAL A 57 19.05 2.37 11.78
CA VAL A 57 17.83 1.73 12.29
C VAL A 57 18.13 1.02 13.61
N LYS A 58 17.63 1.57 14.72
CA LYS A 58 17.77 0.99 16.07
C LYS A 58 16.49 0.36 16.59
N THR A 59 15.34 0.79 16.07
CA THR A 59 14.01 0.37 16.51
C THR A 59 13.21 -0.09 15.31
N VAL A 60 12.51 -1.22 15.48
CA VAL A 60 11.66 -1.82 14.45
C VAL A 60 10.27 -2.10 15.02
N ASP A 61 9.28 -1.96 14.16
CA ASP A 61 7.94 -2.45 14.41
C ASP A 61 7.83 -3.89 13.95
N VAL A 62 7.15 -4.72 14.74
CA VAL A 62 6.86 -6.12 14.42
C VAL A 62 5.37 -6.29 14.30
N ARG A 63 4.88 -6.59 13.09
CA ARG A 63 3.47 -6.85 12.81
C ARG A 63 3.21 -8.34 12.63
N VAL A 64 2.12 -8.80 13.22
CA VAL A 64 1.61 -10.18 13.13
C VAL A 64 0.58 -10.26 12.02
N VAL A 65 0.83 -11.07 10.99
CA VAL A 65 -0.12 -11.36 9.91
C VAL A 65 -0.26 -12.88 9.79
N GLY A 66 -1.23 -13.45 10.50
CA GLY A 66 -1.35 -14.91 10.62
C GLY A 66 -0.08 -15.55 11.17
N ASN A 67 0.52 -16.44 10.37
CA ASN A 67 1.77 -17.14 10.71
C ASN A 67 3.03 -16.35 10.35
N GLU A 68 2.90 -15.22 9.66
CA GLU A 68 4.02 -14.38 9.26
C GLU A 68 4.31 -13.31 10.31
N ARG A 69 5.57 -12.90 10.36
CA ARG A 69 6.05 -11.76 11.15
C ARG A 69 6.73 -10.80 10.19
N ILE A 70 6.14 -9.61 10.06
CA ILE A 70 6.67 -8.54 9.20
C ILE A 70 7.41 -7.56 10.10
N ILE A 71 8.69 -7.31 9.78
CA ILE A 71 9.55 -6.40 10.54
C ILE A 71 9.84 -5.18 9.66
N SER A 72 9.61 -3.97 10.18
CA SER A 72 9.88 -2.72 9.48
C SER A 72 10.52 -1.67 10.39
N PRO A 73 11.36 -0.75 9.89
CA PRO A 73 11.91 0.33 10.72
C PRO A 73 10.81 1.21 11.33
N ALA A 74 10.86 1.44 12.64
CA ALA A 74 9.79 2.16 13.38
C ALA A 74 9.68 3.65 13.00
N ALA A 75 10.74 4.24 12.43
CA ALA A 75 10.73 5.63 11.97
C ALA A 75 10.21 5.80 10.53
N GLN A 76 9.91 4.71 9.81
CA GLN A 76 9.50 4.73 8.40
C GLN A 76 8.07 4.20 8.20
N VAL A 77 7.20 4.41 9.19
CA VAL A 77 5.78 4.00 9.14
C VAL A 77 5.08 4.55 7.90
N TRP A 78 5.46 5.74 7.44
CA TRP A 78 4.95 6.37 6.23
C TRP A 78 5.31 5.61 4.95
N ASP A 79 6.53 5.09 4.82
CA ASP A 79 6.93 4.30 3.65
C ASP A 79 6.13 2.99 3.58
N SER A 80 5.86 2.36 4.74
CA SER A 80 5.02 1.15 4.81
C SER A 80 3.55 1.44 4.49
N PHE A 81 3.02 2.58 4.94
CA PHE A 81 1.65 3.02 4.65
C PHE A 81 1.40 3.17 3.14
N PHE A 82 2.31 3.82 2.41
CA PHE A 82 2.20 3.96 0.96
C PHE A 82 2.56 2.67 0.19
N ALA A 83 3.36 1.77 0.78
CA ALA A 83 3.69 0.48 0.19
C ALA A 83 2.55 -0.54 0.24
N ALA A 84 1.62 -0.41 1.21
CA ALA A 84 0.48 -1.31 1.37
C ALA A 84 -0.52 -1.27 0.20
N GLY A 85 -0.42 -0.28 -0.69
CA GLY A 85 -1.11 -0.28 -1.98
C GLY A 85 -2.63 -0.35 -1.87
N SER A 86 -3.23 -0.02 -0.72
CA SER A 86 -4.67 0.18 -0.61
C SER A 86 -5.01 1.45 -1.37
N GLY A 87 -5.14 1.30 -2.68
CA GLY A 87 -5.69 2.33 -3.55
C GLY A 87 -7.08 2.70 -3.05
N VAL A 88 -7.39 3.99 -3.14
CA VAL A 88 -8.74 4.46 -2.91
C VAL A 88 -9.64 4.05 -4.08
N SER A 89 -10.94 3.92 -3.84
CA SER A 89 -11.91 3.61 -4.90
C SER A 89 -11.95 4.72 -5.97
N GLU A 90 -12.46 4.39 -7.16
CA GLU A 90 -12.51 5.35 -8.28
C GLU A 90 -13.35 6.61 -7.98
N ASP A 91 -14.25 6.54 -6.99
CA ASP A 91 -15.12 7.62 -6.52
C ASP A 91 -14.60 8.33 -5.25
N PHE A 92 -13.45 7.93 -4.72
CA PHE A 92 -12.91 8.52 -3.50
C PHE A 92 -12.57 10.00 -3.71
N MET A 93 -13.22 10.88 -2.92
CA MET A 93 -13.04 12.33 -3.00
C MET A 93 -13.28 12.90 -4.41
N ALA A 94 -14.25 12.35 -5.16
CA ALA A 94 -14.60 12.82 -6.50
C ALA A 94 -14.90 14.32 -6.58
N VAL A 95 -15.38 14.91 -5.49
CA VAL A 95 -15.51 16.36 -5.29
C VAL A 95 -14.90 16.72 -3.95
N ARG A 96 -13.96 17.67 -3.94
CA ARG A 96 -13.43 18.26 -2.72
C ARG A 96 -14.25 19.50 -2.37
N GLU A 97 -15.04 19.41 -1.32
CA GLU A 97 -15.77 20.56 -0.80
C GLU A 97 -14.76 21.61 -0.30
N THR A 98 -14.83 22.81 -0.86
CA THR A 98 -13.99 23.92 -0.42
C THR A 98 -14.79 24.73 0.58
N ALA A 99 -14.54 24.52 1.86
CA ALA A 99 -15.17 25.32 2.90
C ALA A 99 -14.62 26.75 2.85
N VAL A 100 -15.51 27.73 2.73
CA VAL A 100 -15.16 29.14 2.89
C VAL A 100 -14.97 29.41 4.38
N GLN A 101 -13.74 29.72 4.77
CA GLN A 101 -13.42 30.12 6.15
C GLN A 101 -14.00 31.52 6.39
N PRO A 102 -14.89 31.72 7.39
CA PRO A 102 -15.35 33.05 7.76
C PRO A 102 -14.19 33.87 8.35
N GLU A 103 -14.34 35.19 8.34
CA GLU A 103 -13.39 36.09 8.97
C GLU A 103 -13.29 35.76 10.47
N ARG A 104 -12.07 35.65 11.00
CA ARG A 104 -11.87 35.39 12.43
C ARG A 104 -12.19 36.65 13.22
N GLU A 105 -12.94 36.49 14.31
CA GLU A 105 -13.13 37.56 15.29
C GLU A 105 -11.77 38.00 15.83
N GLN A 106 -11.51 39.31 15.80
CA GLN A 106 -10.32 39.89 16.39
C GLN A 106 -10.55 39.99 17.90
N LEU A 107 -9.74 39.27 18.67
CA LEU A 107 -9.69 39.34 20.14
C LEU A 107 -8.89 40.56 20.60
#